data_AF-A0A7Z9WYR4-F1
#
_entry.id   AF-A0A7Z9WYR4-F1
#
_cell.length_a   1.000
_cell.length_b   1.000
_cell.length_c   1.000
_cell.angle_alpha   90.00
_cell.angle_beta   90.00
_cell.angle_gamma   90.00
#
_symmetry.space_group_name_H-M   'P 1'
#
loop_
_entity.id
_entity.type
_entity.pdbx_description
1 polymer ?
#
loop_
_entity_poly.entity_id
_entity_poly.type
_entity_poly.pdbx_seq_one_letter_code
_entity_poly.pdbx_strand_id
1 'polypeptide(L)'
;MDKLGIEQLIMELSTLDYQKMHNDDFLLTWDKSDDEISATFTVAEILRGMREQNISSRVFDSGLGVSLFRDNSTRTRFSFTSACNLLGLEVQDLDEGKSQIAHGETVRETANMISFMADVIGIRDDMYIGKGNAYMRNVAQSVQAGHEEGVLEI
;
A
#
# COMPACT_ATOMS: atom_id res chain seq x y z
N MET A 1 22.36 -11.77 -1.33
CA MET A 1 21.79 -13.07 -1.77
C MET A 1 22.13 -13.29 -3.24
N ASP A 2 22.45 -14.51 -3.67
CA ASP A 2 22.68 -14.83 -5.09
C ASP A 2 21.37 -15.24 -5.80
N LYS A 3 21.41 -15.48 -7.13
CA LYS A 3 20.22 -15.83 -7.91
C LYS A 3 19.57 -17.15 -7.44
N LEU A 4 20.38 -18.13 -7.05
CA LEU A 4 19.90 -19.41 -6.50
C LEU A 4 19.12 -19.19 -5.20
N GLY A 5 19.56 -18.28 -4.33
CA GLY A 5 18.82 -17.91 -3.13
C GLY A 5 17.46 -17.27 -3.44
N ILE A 6 17.37 -16.45 -4.47
CA ILE A 6 16.09 -15.84 -4.91
C ILE A 6 15.12 -16.92 -5.43
N GLU A 7 15.60 -17.83 -6.27
CA GLU A 7 14.78 -18.94 -6.80
C GLU A 7 14.26 -19.84 -5.68
N GLN A 8 15.06 -20.08 -4.64
CA GLN A 8 14.63 -20.85 -3.47
C GLN A 8 13.51 -20.15 -2.70
N LEU A 9 13.61 -18.84 -2.47
CA LEU A 9 12.54 -18.08 -1.82
C LEU A 9 11.25 -18.04 -2.65
N ILE A 10 11.35 -18.01 -3.99
CA ILE A 10 10.17 -18.10 -4.87
C ILE A 10 9.49 -19.47 -4.71
N MET A 11 10.26 -20.56 -4.64
CA MET A 11 9.71 -21.89 -4.38
C MET A 11 9.05 -21.97 -3.00
N GLU A 12 9.67 -21.41 -1.96
CA GLU A 12 9.09 -21.33 -0.62
C GLU A 12 7.78 -20.55 -0.63
N LEU A 13 7.75 -19.37 -1.26
CA LEU A 13 6.54 -18.55 -1.40
C LEU A 13 5.40 -19.37 -2.01
N SER A 14 5.66 -20.17 -3.05
CA SER A 14 4.63 -20.99 -3.72
C SER A 14 3.93 -22.02 -2.83
N THR A 15 4.48 -22.30 -1.64
CA THR A 15 3.92 -23.26 -0.68
C THR A 15 3.03 -22.62 0.38
N LEU A 16 3.01 -21.29 0.50
CA LEU A 16 2.25 -20.54 1.49
C LEU A 16 0.85 -20.18 0.98
N ASP A 17 -0.16 -20.16 1.85
CA ASP A 17 -1.50 -19.65 1.52
C ASP A 17 -1.64 -18.14 1.78
N TYR A 18 -1.49 -17.34 0.73
CA TYR A 18 -1.63 -15.87 0.77
C TYR A 18 -2.69 -15.35 -0.22
N GLN A 19 -3.56 -16.22 -0.76
CA GLN A 19 -4.50 -15.86 -1.83
C GLN A 19 -5.48 -14.76 -1.41
N LYS A 20 -5.80 -14.69 -0.10
CA LYS A 20 -6.71 -13.68 0.46
C LYS A 20 -6.10 -12.28 0.53
N MET A 21 -4.78 -12.13 0.37
CA MET A 21 -4.12 -10.82 0.38
C MET A 21 -4.30 -10.05 -0.93
N HIS A 22 -4.67 -10.72 -2.02
CA HIS A 22 -4.85 -10.08 -3.30
C HIS A 22 -6.10 -9.19 -3.28
N ASN A 23 -5.94 -7.90 -3.59
CA ASN A 23 -6.98 -6.86 -3.47
C ASN A 23 -7.58 -6.76 -2.05
N ASP A 24 -6.78 -7.01 -1.02
CA ASP A 24 -7.17 -6.85 0.38
C ASP A 24 -6.26 -5.83 1.10
N ASP A 25 -6.75 -5.26 2.19
CA ASP A 25 -6.04 -4.26 2.97
C ASP A 25 -5.10 -4.90 4.00
N PHE A 26 -3.91 -4.32 4.17
CA PHE A 26 -3.01 -4.67 5.27
C PHE A 26 -3.10 -3.63 6.40
N LEU A 27 -4.06 -3.80 7.32
CA LEU A 27 -4.27 -2.86 8.44
C LEU A 27 -3.61 -3.33 9.74
N LEU A 28 -3.88 -4.57 10.16
CA LEU A 28 -3.45 -5.11 11.44
C LEU A 28 -2.85 -6.50 11.22
N THR A 29 -1.69 -6.78 11.81
CA THR A 29 -1.00 -8.07 11.60
C THR A 29 -1.76 -9.27 12.15
N TRP A 30 -2.56 -9.08 13.21
CA TRP A 30 -3.41 -10.13 13.77
C TRP A 30 -4.69 -10.40 12.96
N ASP A 31 -5.00 -9.56 11.97
CA ASP A 31 -6.05 -9.83 10.99
C ASP A 31 -5.53 -10.74 9.85
N LYS A 32 -4.23 -11.09 9.86
CA LYS A 32 -3.57 -11.96 8.87
C LYS A 32 -3.16 -13.29 9.52
N SER A 33 -3.17 -14.34 8.72
CA SER A 33 -2.67 -15.66 9.08
C SER A 33 -1.13 -15.71 9.07
N ASP A 34 -0.57 -16.72 9.73
CA ASP A 34 0.88 -16.92 9.78
C ASP A 34 1.49 -17.10 8.38
N ASP A 35 0.77 -17.73 7.44
CA ASP A 35 1.19 -17.91 6.05
C ASP A 35 1.24 -16.56 5.30
N GLU A 36 0.26 -15.68 5.52
CA GLU A 36 0.21 -14.33 4.92
C GLU A 36 1.35 -13.43 5.44
N ILE A 37 1.64 -13.52 6.75
CA ILE A 37 2.77 -12.82 7.35
C ILE A 37 4.10 -13.38 6.83
N SER A 38 4.23 -14.71 6.74
CA SER A 38 5.40 -15.37 6.17
C SER A 38 5.61 -14.96 4.71
N ALA A 39 4.55 -14.95 3.91
CA ALA A 39 4.60 -14.54 2.51
C ALA A 39 5.08 -13.08 2.36
N THR A 40 4.64 -12.18 3.24
CA THR A 40 5.08 -10.79 3.27
C THR A 40 6.60 -10.69 3.50
N PHE A 41 7.15 -11.46 4.45
CA PHE A 41 8.60 -11.49 4.69
C PHE A 41 9.38 -12.11 3.54
N THR A 42 8.88 -13.22 2.98
CA THR A 42 9.53 -13.90 1.86
C THR A 42 9.60 -12.99 0.63
N VAL A 43 8.52 -12.28 0.29
CA VAL A 43 8.52 -11.29 -0.79
C VAL A 43 9.51 -10.15 -0.51
N ALA A 44 9.59 -9.65 0.72
CA ALA A 44 10.54 -8.60 1.07
C ALA A 44 12.01 -9.03 0.86
N GLU A 45 12.36 -10.26 1.25
CA GLU A 45 13.71 -10.81 1.03
C GLU A 45 14.00 -11.07 -0.46
N ILE A 46 13.00 -11.52 -1.23
CA ILE A 46 13.11 -11.65 -2.70
C ILE A 46 13.44 -10.29 -3.33
N LEU A 47 12.65 -9.25 -3.03
CA LEU A 47 12.82 -7.91 -3.58
C LEU A 47 14.18 -7.31 -3.19
N ARG A 48 14.60 -7.52 -1.94
CA ARG A 48 15.94 -7.14 -1.47
C ARG A 48 17.03 -7.85 -2.29
N GLY A 49 16.92 -9.17 -2.47
CA GLY A 49 17.86 -9.95 -3.26
C GLY A 49 17.95 -9.48 -4.71
N MET A 50 16.80 -9.19 -5.34
CA MET A 50 16.76 -8.61 -6.69
C MET A 50 17.51 -7.28 -6.75
N ARG A 51 17.27 -6.38 -5.78
CA ARG A 51 17.94 -5.08 -5.72
C ARG A 51 19.44 -5.20 -5.52
N GLU A 52 19.90 -6.08 -4.62
CA GLU A 52 21.32 -6.39 -4.38
C GLU A 52 22.02 -6.90 -5.64
N GLN A 53 21.30 -7.61 -6.52
CA GLN A 53 21.79 -8.13 -7.79
C GLN A 53 21.59 -7.17 -8.97
N ASN A 54 21.17 -5.92 -8.72
CA ASN A 54 20.86 -4.92 -9.74
C ASN A 54 19.82 -5.38 -10.78
N ILE A 55 18.84 -6.16 -10.33
CA ILE A 55 17.67 -6.59 -11.11
C ILE A 55 16.51 -5.65 -10.78
N SER A 56 15.88 -5.09 -11.82
CA SER A 56 14.69 -4.25 -11.65
C SER A 56 13.50 -5.09 -11.20
N SER A 57 12.80 -4.62 -10.17
CA SER A 57 11.53 -5.19 -9.67
C SER A 57 10.32 -4.33 -10.06
N ARG A 58 10.46 -3.48 -11.09
CA ARG A 58 9.36 -2.65 -11.60
C ARG A 58 8.25 -3.54 -12.14
N VAL A 59 7.04 -3.36 -11.62
CA VAL A 59 5.82 -4.08 -12.04
C VAL A 59 4.75 -3.14 -12.59
N PHE A 60 4.84 -1.83 -12.29
CA PHE A 60 3.97 -0.80 -12.85
C PHE A 60 4.71 0.04 -13.89
N ASP A 61 4.13 0.21 -15.08
CA ASP A 61 4.68 1.11 -16.11
C ASP A 61 4.25 2.57 -15.89
N SER A 62 3.05 2.77 -15.35
CA SER A 62 2.53 4.05 -14.85
C SER A 62 1.59 3.77 -13.67
N GLY A 63 1.33 4.78 -12.85
CA GLY A 63 0.43 4.68 -11.69
C GLY A 63 0.89 5.51 -10.51
N LEU A 64 -0.04 5.84 -9.62
CA LEU A 64 0.22 6.65 -8.43
C LEU A 64 0.23 5.80 -7.15
N GLY A 65 1.17 6.11 -6.27
CA GLY A 65 1.11 5.73 -4.86
C GLY A 65 0.71 6.94 -4.02
N VAL A 66 -0.52 6.97 -3.52
CA VAL A 66 -1.00 8.11 -2.75
C VAL A 66 -0.52 8.02 -1.30
N SER A 67 0.11 9.08 -0.83
CA SER A 67 0.69 9.19 0.51
C SER A 67 -0.18 10.12 1.35
N LEU A 68 -0.97 9.56 2.26
CA LEU A 68 -1.90 10.27 3.16
C LEU A 68 -1.37 10.24 4.60
N PHE A 69 -0.55 11.22 4.94
CA PHE A 69 0.12 11.32 6.23
C PHE A 69 -0.41 12.50 7.03
N ARG A 70 -1.23 12.20 8.05
CA ARG A 70 -1.86 13.21 8.90
C ARG A 70 -0.92 13.74 9.99
N ASP A 71 0.13 12.99 10.30
CA ASP A 71 1.22 13.39 11.18
C ASP A 71 2.55 13.55 10.40
N ASN A 72 3.49 14.28 11.02
CA ASN A 72 4.82 14.45 10.44
C ASN A 72 5.70 13.24 10.78
N SER A 73 6.01 12.42 9.77
CA SER A 73 7.03 11.39 9.91
C SER A 73 7.86 11.19 8.66
N THR A 74 9.07 11.76 8.69
CA THR A 74 10.03 11.67 7.59
C THR A 74 10.47 10.23 7.31
N ARG A 75 10.61 9.40 8.35
CA ARG A 75 11.04 7.99 8.19
C ARG A 75 10.01 7.15 7.43
N THR A 76 8.73 7.24 7.81
CA THR A 76 7.69 6.44 7.15
C THR A 76 7.40 6.96 5.75
N ARG A 77 7.38 8.28 5.54
CA ARG A 77 7.24 8.86 4.20
C ARG A 77 8.35 8.39 3.26
N PHE A 78 9.61 8.49 3.70
CA PHE A 78 10.73 8.04 2.88
C PHE A 78 10.69 6.54 2.58
N SER A 79 10.27 5.72 3.55
CA SER A 79 10.07 4.28 3.35
C SER A 79 9.00 4.00 2.29
N PHE A 80 7.84 4.66 2.38
CA PHE A 80 6.75 4.50 1.43
C PHE A 80 7.14 4.97 0.02
N THR A 81 7.77 6.14 -0.10
CA THR A 81 8.30 6.64 -1.38
C THR A 81 9.32 5.69 -2.00
N SER A 82 10.22 5.12 -1.19
CA SER A 82 11.22 4.16 -1.66
C SER A 82 10.55 2.88 -2.19
N ALA A 83 9.53 2.37 -1.51
CA ALA A 83 8.78 1.18 -1.94
C ALA A 83 8.01 1.43 -3.24
N CYS A 84 7.30 2.55 -3.35
CA CYS A 84 6.58 2.92 -4.58
C CYS A 84 7.54 3.03 -5.77
N ASN A 85 8.66 3.72 -5.60
CA ASN A 85 9.66 3.87 -6.65
C ASN A 85 10.27 2.52 -7.08
N LEU A 86 10.54 1.63 -6.13
CA LEU A 86 11.09 0.28 -6.40
C LEU A 86 10.15 -0.55 -7.30
N LEU A 87 8.84 -0.39 -7.14
CA LEU A 87 7.82 -1.10 -7.93
C LEU A 87 7.38 -0.34 -9.20
N GLY A 88 7.72 0.94 -9.29
CA GLY A 88 7.53 1.77 -10.49
C GLY A 88 6.49 2.87 -10.38
N LEU A 89 5.87 3.02 -9.22
CA LEU A 89 4.83 4.01 -8.95
C LEU A 89 5.44 5.39 -8.64
N GLU A 90 4.73 6.43 -9.02
CA GLU A 90 5.03 7.80 -8.65
C GLU A 90 4.25 8.18 -7.38
N VAL A 91 4.93 8.74 -6.37
CA VAL A 91 4.25 9.11 -5.12
C VAL A 91 3.65 10.50 -5.21
N GLN A 92 2.36 10.58 -4.89
CA GLN A 92 1.65 11.83 -4.73
C GLN A 92 1.27 12.02 -3.24
N ASP A 93 1.83 13.03 -2.60
CA ASP A 93 1.46 13.39 -1.24
C ASP A 93 0.12 14.14 -1.21
N LEU A 94 -0.83 13.64 -0.41
CA LEU A 94 -2.07 14.33 -0.08
C LEU A 94 -1.92 15.02 1.28
N ASP A 95 -1.80 16.34 1.26
CA ASP A 95 -1.75 17.15 2.47
C ASP A 95 -3.19 17.51 2.89
N GLU A 96 -3.77 16.78 3.85
CA GLU A 96 -5.12 17.06 4.36
C GLU A 96 -5.26 18.47 4.92
N GLY A 97 -4.19 19.07 5.46
CA GLY A 97 -4.19 20.43 5.99
C GLY A 97 -4.35 21.51 4.91
N LYS A 98 -4.01 21.17 3.66
CA LYS A 98 -4.26 21.99 2.46
C LYS A 98 -5.42 21.48 1.61
N SER A 99 -5.90 20.27 1.88
CA SER A 99 -7.00 19.62 1.18
C SER A 99 -8.36 20.16 1.63
N GLN A 100 -9.34 20.08 0.74
CA GLN A 100 -10.72 20.54 0.99
C GLN A 100 -11.50 19.67 2.00
N ILE A 101 -10.87 18.65 2.60
CA ILE A 101 -11.40 17.96 3.79
C ILE A 101 -11.60 18.94 4.95
N ALA A 102 -10.72 19.94 5.09
CA ALA A 102 -10.92 21.06 6.01
C ALA A 102 -12.08 22.00 5.60
N HIS A 103 -12.56 21.89 4.35
CA HIS A 103 -13.72 22.59 3.79
C HIS A 103 -15.02 21.76 3.82
N GLY A 104 -15.00 20.56 4.41
CA GLY A 104 -16.21 19.75 4.63
C GLY A 104 -16.43 18.63 3.62
N GLU A 105 -15.46 18.32 2.75
CA GLU A 105 -15.51 17.09 1.94
C GLU A 105 -15.53 15.85 2.82
N THR A 106 -16.33 14.87 2.42
CA THR A 106 -16.42 13.58 3.10
C THR A 106 -15.23 12.69 2.76
N VAL A 107 -14.88 11.76 3.67
CA VAL A 107 -13.85 10.74 3.42
C VAL A 107 -14.12 9.98 2.12
N ARG A 108 -15.39 9.74 1.80
CA ARG A 108 -15.81 9.06 0.57
C ARG A 108 -15.43 9.84 -0.69
N GLU A 109 -15.70 11.14 -0.72
CA GLU A 109 -15.40 12.00 -1.87
C GLU A 109 -13.89 12.09 -2.08
N THR A 110 -13.13 12.32 -1.02
CA THR A 110 -11.66 12.36 -1.10
C THR A 110 -11.07 11.03 -1.55
N ALA A 111 -11.50 9.92 -0.94
CA ALA A 111 -10.99 8.58 -1.28
C ALA A 111 -11.21 8.25 -2.76
N ASN A 112 -12.40 8.51 -3.29
CA ASN A 112 -12.67 8.27 -4.72
C ASN A 112 -11.86 9.21 -5.63
N MET A 113 -11.74 10.49 -5.27
CA MET A 113 -11.01 11.47 -6.07
C MET A 113 -9.53 11.13 -6.22
N ILE A 114 -8.88 10.66 -5.16
CA ILE A 114 -7.45 10.31 -5.21
C ILE A 114 -7.18 8.94 -5.83
N SER A 115 -8.20 8.10 -5.99
CA SER A 115 -8.05 6.71 -6.44
C SER A 115 -8.06 6.50 -7.95
N PHE A 116 -8.51 7.46 -8.77
CA PHE A 116 -8.69 7.26 -10.22
C PHE A 116 -7.46 6.73 -10.97
N MET A 117 -6.25 7.09 -10.52
CA MET A 117 -4.98 6.64 -11.12
C MET A 117 -4.03 6.09 -10.06
N ALA A 118 -4.54 5.72 -8.88
CA ALA A 118 -3.74 5.23 -7.78
C ALA A 118 -3.88 3.72 -7.63
N ASP A 119 -2.75 3.02 -7.63
CA ASP A 119 -2.70 1.57 -7.39
C ASP A 119 -2.57 1.26 -5.89
N VAL A 120 -2.00 2.19 -5.11
CA VAL A 120 -1.80 2.01 -3.65
C VAL A 120 -2.05 3.30 -2.89
N ILE A 121 -2.62 3.18 -1.69
CA ILE A 121 -2.81 4.29 -0.75
C ILE A 121 -2.13 3.95 0.57
N GLY A 122 -1.11 4.70 0.93
CA GLY A 122 -0.43 4.62 2.22
C GLY A 122 -1.01 5.63 3.19
N ILE A 123 -1.65 5.16 4.28
CA ILE A 123 -2.25 6.04 5.29
C ILE A 123 -1.45 5.96 6.59
N ARG A 124 -1.16 7.13 7.16
CA ARG A 124 -0.66 7.24 8.53
C ARG A 124 -1.50 8.24 9.33
N ASP A 125 -2.16 7.73 10.36
CA ASP A 125 -2.99 8.49 11.28
C ASP A 125 -2.72 8.08 12.74
N ASP A 126 -1.83 8.83 13.39
CA ASP A 126 -1.52 8.71 14.82
C ASP A 126 -1.97 9.96 15.61
N MET A 127 -2.81 10.82 15.00
CA MET A 127 -3.23 12.08 15.63
C MET A 127 -4.18 11.85 16.80
N TYR A 128 -5.00 10.80 16.74
CA TYR A 128 -5.99 10.48 17.77
C TYR A 128 -6.01 8.98 18.05
N ILE A 129 -5.68 8.62 19.29
CA ILE A 129 -5.69 7.22 19.78
C ILE A 129 -7.04 6.57 19.46
N GLY A 130 -7.00 5.43 18.76
CA GLY A 130 -8.18 4.63 18.43
C GLY A 130 -9.00 5.10 17.23
N LYS A 131 -8.69 6.25 16.61
CA LYS A 131 -9.45 6.75 15.44
C LYS A 131 -8.81 6.42 14.10
N GLY A 132 -7.49 6.21 14.05
CA GLY A 132 -6.76 5.94 12.80
C GLY A 132 -7.26 4.68 12.07
N ASN A 133 -7.44 3.56 12.77
CA ASN A 133 -7.97 2.32 12.18
C ASN A 133 -9.39 2.51 11.61
N ALA A 134 -10.25 3.27 12.29
CA ALA A 134 -11.61 3.54 11.79
C ALA A 134 -11.57 4.42 10.53
N TYR A 135 -10.67 5.41 10.48
CA TYR A 135 -10.46 6.23 9.29
C TYR A 135 -9.95 5.39 8.11
N MET A 136 -8.92 4.57 8.31
CA MET A 136 -8.37 3.69 7.26
C MET A 136 -9.44 2.75 6.70
N ARG A 137 -10.28 2.14 7.56
CA ARG A 137 -11.39 1.28 7.13
C ARG A 137 -12.47 2.06 6.36
N ASN A 138 -12.72 3.32 6.71
CA ASN A 138 -13.66 4.16 5.98
C ASN A 138 -13.14 4.51 4.59
N VAL A 139 -11.85 4.81 4.45
CA VAL A 139 -11.20 5.01 3.15
C VAL A 139 -11.31 3.75 2.31
N ALA A 140 -10.91 2.58 2.85
CA ALA A 140 -10.99 1.30 2.14
C ALA A 140 -12.42 0.99 1.67
N GLN A 141 -13.42 1.12 2.54
CA GLN A 141 -14.83 0.93 2.17
C GLN A 141 -15.29 1.91 1.09
N SER A 142 -14.79 3.14 1.12
CA SER A 142 -15.16 4.17 0.13
C SER A 142 -14.57 3.89 -1.25
N VAL A 143 -13.34 3.36 -1.31
CA VAL A 143 -12.70 2.93 -2.56
C VAL A 143 -13.41 1.69 -3.11
N GLN A 144 -13.67 0.70 -2.26
CA GLN A 144 -14.39 -0.52 -2.65
C GLN A 144 -15.79 -0.19 -3.20
N ALA A 145 -16.54 0.68 -2.52
CA ALA A 145 -17.84 1.13 -3.00
C ALA A 145 -17.72 1.87 -4.35
N GLY A 146 -16.68 2.70 -4.52
CA GLY A 146 -16.40 3.38 -5.78
C GLY A 146 -16.16 2.42 -6.94
N HIS A 147 -15.42 1.34 -6.69
CA HIS A 147 -15.20 0.27 -7.67
C HIS A 147 -16.51 -0.48 -7.99
N GLU A 148 -17.27 -0.90 -6.97
CA GLU A 148 -18.54 -1.62 -7.13
C GLU A 148 -19.61 -0.79 -7.85
N GLU A 149 -19.62 0.53 -7.65
CA GLU A 149 -20.52 1.48 -8.32
C GLU A 149 -20.04 1.83 -9.75
N GLY A 150 -18.86 1.37 -10.18
CA GLY A 150 -18.28 1.65 -11.49
C GLY A 150 -17.73 3.07 -11.65
N VAL A 151 -17.48 3.76 -10.54
CA VAL A 151 -16.84 5.09 -10.52
C VAL A 151 -15.32 4.95 -10.70
N LEU A 152 -14.73 3.91 -10.11
CA LEU A 152 -13.30 3.58 -10.22
C LEU A 152 -13.11 2.37 -11.11
N GLU A 153 -12.06 2.38 -11.94
CA GLU A 153 -11.73 1.28 -12.85
C GLU A 153 -11.07 0.08 -12.14
N ILE A 154 -10.52 0.34 -10.95
CA ILE A 154 -9.73 -0.58 -10.12
C ILE A 154 -10.26 -0.59 -8.68
#